data_AF-A0A3B9LGQ2-F1
#
_entry.id   AF-A0A3B9LGQ2-F1
#
_cell.length_a   1.000
_cell.length_b   1.000
_cell.length_c   1.000
_cell.angle_alpha   90.00
_cell.angle_beta   90.00
_cell.angle_gamma   90.00
#
_symmetry.space_group_name_H-M   'P 1'
#
loop_
_entity.id
_entity.type
_entity.pdbx_description
1 polymer ?
#
loop_
_entity_poly.entity_id
_entity_poly.type
_entity_poly.pdbx_seq_one_letter_code
_entity_poly.pdbx_strand_id
1 'polypeptide(L)'
;MPDHLHAIVAPKNREAKVGNFSGALKRWMRKELDASWKWQPGCFDRLLRSDESLHEKWLYVRENPVRAGLVKNWQVMAVPNRVRRRGIKL
;
A
#
# COMPACT_ATOMS: atom_id res chain seq x y z
N MET A 1 1.96 -6.74 5.23
CA MET A 1 1.93 -7.85 6.21
C MET A 1 1.42 -9.09 5.47
N PRO A 2 1.65 -10.31 5.99
CA PRO A 2 1.23 -11.54 5.31
C PRO A 2 -0.30 -11.64 5.10
N ASP A 3 -1.08 -11.02 5.97
CA ASP A 3 -2.54 -11.08 6.05
C ASP A 3 -3.23 -9.76 5.64
N HIS A 4 -2.53 -8.61 5.69
CA HIS A 4 -3.09 -7.30 5.33
C HIS A 4 -2.08 -6.34 4.67
N LEU A 5 -2.62 -5.33 3.97
CA LEU A 5 -1.87 -4.28 3.27
C LEU A 5 -2.16 -2.91 3.87
N HIS A 6 -1.10 -2.15 4.14
CA HIS A 6 -1.17 -0.71 4.40
C HIS A 6 -0.63 0.05 3.19
N ALA A 7 -1.38 1.05 2.72
CA ALA A 7 -0.99 1.92 1.63
C ALA A 7 -1.24 3.37 2.03
N ILE A 8 -0.29 4.24 1.70
CA ILE A 8 -0.46 5.69 1.75
C ILE A 8 -0.68 6.15 0.31
N VAL A 9 -1.76 6.88 0.08
CA VAL A 9 -2.17 7.30 -1.27
C VAL A 9 -2.46 8.79 -1.29
N ALA A 10 -2.02 9.46 -2.35
CA ALA A 10 -2.27 10.88 -2.60
C ALA A 10 -3.08 11.00 -3.90
N PRO A 11 -4.42 11.03 -3.84
CA PRO A 11 -5.24 11.16 -5.04
C PRO A 11 -5.07 12.56 -5.65
N LYS A 12 -4.97 12.63 -6.98
CA LYS A 12 -4.91 13.92 -7.70
C LYS A 12 -6.22 14.71 -7.59
N ASN A 13 -7.35 14.03 -7.47
CA ASN A 13 -8.66 14.63 -7.26
C ASN A 13 -9.11 14.35 -5.82
N ARG A 14 -9.44 15.40 -5.06
CA ARG A 14 -9.92 15.32 -3.68
C ARG A 14 -11.25 14.56 -3.53
N GLU A 15 -12.08 14.55 -4.57
CA GLU A 15 -13.37 13.84 -4.59
C GLU A 15 -13.23 12.36 -4.96
N ALA A 16 -12.02 11.90 -5.27
CA ALA A 16 -11.78 10.49 -5.58
C ALA A 16 -12.17 9.60 -4.40
N LYS A 17 -13.11 8.69 -4.64
CA LYS A 17 -13.60 7.76 -3.62
C LYS A 17 -12.53 6.72 -3.30
N VAL A 18 -12.05 6.69 -2.06
CA VAL A 18 -11.06 5.70 -1.59
C VAL A 18 -11.55 4.27 -1.79
N GLY A 19 -12.85 4.02 -1.64
CA GLY A 19 -13.47 2.71 -1.91
C GLY A 19 -13.29 2.23 -3.36
N ASN A 20 -13.38 3.13 -4.35
CA ASN A 20 -13.18 2.77 -5.76
C ASN A 20 -11.72 2.38 -6.02
N PHE A 21 -10.78 3.16 -5.47
CA PHE A 21 -9.36 2.85 -5.55
C PHE A 21 -9.04 1.51 -4.88
N SER A 22 -9.52 1.30 -3.66
CA SER A 22 -9.34 0.07 -2.89
C SER A 22 -9.89 -1.15 -3.64
N GLY A 23 -11.10 -1.05 -4.20
CA GLY A 23 -11.70 -2.11 -5.00
C GLY A 23 -10.89 -2.45 -6.25
N ALA A 24 -10.43 -1.43 -6.99
CA ALA A 24 -9.60 -1.61 -8.18
C ALA A 24 -8.25 -2.27 -7.83
N LEU A 25 -7.56 -1.77 -6.79
CA LEU A 25 -6.29 -2.32 -6.33
C LEU A 25 -6.43 -3.79 -5.91
N LYS A 26 -7.45 -4.10 -5.09
CA LYS A 26 -7.74 -5.47 -4.65
C LYS A 26 -7.99 -6.42 -5.82
N ARG A 27 -8.73 -5.97 -6.83
CA ARG A 27 -9.00 -6.75 -8.05
C ARG A 27 -7.72 -6.98 -8.85
N TRP A 28 -6.92 -5.94 -9.04
CA TRP A 28 -5.64 -6.04 -9.75
C TRP A 28 -4.69 -7.01 -9.06
N MET A 29 -4.48 -6.90 -7.74
CA MET A 29 -3.59 -7.79 -6.99
C MET A 29 -4.01 -9.25 -7.08
N ARG A 30 -5.32 -9.56 -6.97
CA ARG A 30 -5.77 -10.95 -7.12
C ARG A 30 -5.45 -11.52 -8.50
N LYS A 31 -5.61 -10.70 -9.55
CA LYS A 31 -5.32 -11.13 -10.92
C LYS A 31 -3.83 -11.31 -11.15
N GLU A 32 -3.01 -10.37 -10.67
CA GLU A 32 -1.56 -10.38 -10.89
C GLU A 32 -0.86 -11.50 -10.10
N LEU A 33 -1.35 -11.80 -8.90
CA LEU A 33 -0.77 -12.82 -8.02
C LEU A 33 -1.41 -14.21 -8.17
N ASP A 34 -2.34 -14.38 -9.12
CA ASP A 34 -3.18 -15.57 -9.27
C ASP A 34 -3.72 -16.08 -7.92
N ALA A 35 -4.27 -15.15 -7.15
CA ALA A 35 -4.55 -15.37 -5.73
C ALA A 35 -5.70 -16.35 -5.51
N SER A 36 -5.43 -17.45 -4.78
CA SER A 36 -6.46 -18.37 -4.28
C SER A 36 -7.23 -17.82 -3.06
N TRP A 37 -6.66 -16.82 -2.38
CA TRP A 37 -7.23 -16.15 -1.22
C TRP A 37 -8.12 -14.96 -1.60
N LYS A 38 -8.96 -14.52 -0.65
CA LYS A 38 -9.89 -13.39 -0.84
C LYS A 38 -9.57 -12.25 0.10
N TRP A 39 -9.66 -11.02 -0.40
CA TRP A 39 -9.63 -9.82 0.43
C TRP A 39 -10.85 -9.75 1.34
N GLN A 40 -10.65 -9.26 2.56
CA GLN A 40 -11.76 -8.84 3.43
C GLN A 40 -12.61 -7.75 2.73
N PRO A 41 -13.95 -7.80 2.84
CA PRO A 41 -14.83 -6.75 2.32
C PRO A 41 -14.54 -5.37 2.91
N GLY A 42 -14.77 -4.32 2.12
CA GLY A 42 -14.53 -2.93 2.52
C GLY A 42 -13.05 -2.55 2.62
N CYS A 43 -12.74 -1.40 3.19
CA CYS A 43 -11.39 -1.01 3.58
C CYS A 43 -11.47 -0.02 4.73
N PHE A 44 -10.42 0.03 5.54
CA PHE A 44 -10.25 1.10 6.52
C PHE A 44 -9.43 2.22 5.88
N ASP A 45 -9.98 3.43 5.87
CA ASP A 45 -9.27 4.63 5.42
C ASP A 45 -9.34 5.75 6.46
N ARG A 46 -8.31 6.59 6.45
CA ARG A 46 -8.21 7.77 7.29
C ARG A 46 -7.52 8.88 6.52
N LEU A 47 -8.18 10.04 6.44
CA LEU A 47 -7.60 11.24 5.85
C LEU A 47 -6.43 11.74 6.71
N LEU A 48 -5.28 11.98 6.08
CA LEU A 48 -4.18 12.72 6.69
C LEU A 48 -4.49 14.21 6.59
N ARG A 49 -4.42 14.93 7.71
CA ARG A 49 -4.84 16.34 7.81
C ARG A 49 -3.69 17.34 7.63
N SER A 50 -2.43 16.89 7.63
CA SER A 50 -1.23 17.71 7.43
C SER A 50 -0.03 16.85 6.98
N ASP A 51 0.98 17.49 6.38
CA ASP A 51 2.20 16.84 5.89
C ASP A 51 3.10 16.30 7.00
N GLU A 52 3.10 16.91 8.19
CA GLU A 52 3.79 16.37 9.38
C GLU A 52 3.25 14.98 9.77
N SER A 53 1.96 14.73 9.52
CA SER A 53 1.35 13.42 9.74
C SER A 53 1.80 12.38 8.71
N LEU A 54 2.25 12.78 7.52
CA LEU A 54 2.62 11.86 6.44
C LEU A 54 3.92 11.12 6.75
N HIS A 55 4.97 11.85 7.15
CA HIS A 55 6.28 11.26 7.42
C HIS A 55 6.22 10.29 8.59
N GLU A 56 5.56 10.68 9.69
CA GLU A 56 5.37 9.82 10.86
C GLU A 56 4.58 8.56 10.52
N LYS A 57 3.52 8.68 9.72
CA LYS A 57 2.73 7.52 9.26
C LYS A 57 3.55 6.61 8.35
N TRP A 58 4.40 7.18 7.51
CA TRP A 58 5.31 6.40 6.67
C TRP A 58 6.36 5.63 7.49
N LEU A 59 6.93 6.26 8.53
CA LEU A 59 7.80 5.59 9.49
C LEU A 59 7.05 4.47 10.24
N TYR A 60 5.83 4.74 10.69
CA TYR A 60 5.01 3.71 11.34
C TYR A 60 4.75 2.50 10.42
N VAL A 61 4.34 2.74 9.18
CA VAL A 61 3.99 1.67 8.21
C VAL A 61 5.21 0.80 7.90
N ARG A 62 6.40 1.39 7.75
CA ARG A 62 7.61 0.59 7.45
C ARG A 62 8.08 -0.24 8.65
N GLU A 63 7.86 0.23 9.88
CA GLU A 63 8.28 -0.47 11.10
C GLU A 63 7.32 -1.60 11.50
N ASN A 64 6.10 -1.64 10.95
CA ASN A 64 5.11 -2.67 11.30
C ASN A 64 5.61 -4.12 11.14
N PRO A 65 6.31 -4.51 10.06
CA PRO A 65 6.89 -5.85 9.95
C PRO A 65 7.90 -6.18 11.06
N VAL A 66 8.68 -5.20 11.53
CA VAL A 66 9.63 -5.38 12.64
C VAL A 66 8.86 -5.57 13.95
N ARG A 67 7.88 -4.71 14.21
CA ARG A 67 7.02 -4.76 15.41
C ARG A 67 6.21 -6.06 15.49
N ALA A 68 5.86 -6.63 14.35
CA ALA A 68 5.18 -7.92 14.26
C ALA A 68 6.14 -9.12 14.30
N GLY A 69 7.45 -8.91 14.49
CA GLY A 69 8.44 -9.97 14.59
C GLY A 69 8.74 -10.71 13.29
N LEU A 70 8.28 -10.18 12.14
CA LEU A 70 8.45 -10.84 10.84
C LEU A 70 9.87 -10.67 10.29
N VAL A 71 10.51 -9.56 10.62
CA VAL A 71 11.87 -9.21 10.14
C VAL A 71 12.64 -8.47 11.24
N LYS A 72 13.97 -8.59 11.25
CA LYS A 72 14.83 -7.87 12.20
C LYS A 72 15.02 -6.39 11.84
N ASN A 73 14.84 -6.04 10.57
CA ASN A 73 14.98 -4.68 10.03
C ASN A 73 14.02 -4.54 8.84
N TRP A 74 13.25 -3.46 8.76
CA TRP A 74 12.29 -3.23 7.68
C TRP A 74 12.93 -3.16 6.29
N GLN A 75 14.20 -2.79 6.19
CA GLN A 75 14.93 -2.66 4.92
C GLN A 75 15.00 -3.99 4.15
N VAL A 76 14.89 -5.13 4.83
CA VAL A 76 14.86 -6.44 4.15
C VAL A 76 13.56 -6.67 3.36
N MET A 77 12.49 -5.91 3.68
CA MET A 77 11.22 -5.91 2.93
C MET A 77 11.19 -4.83 1.85
N ALA A 78 12.20 -3.96 1.78
CA ALA A 78 12.26 -2.95 0.74
C ALA A 78 12.53 -3.64 -0.61
N VAL A 79 11.55 -3.58 -1.51
CA VAL A 79 11.77 -3.96 -2.91
C VAL A 79 12.90 -3.06 -3.43
N PRO A 80 14.00 -3.61 -3.97
CA PRO A 80 15.06 -2.79 -4.52
C PRO A 80 14.46 -1.84 -5.54
N ASN A 81 14.79 -0.54 -5.45
CA ASN A 81 14.43 0.47 -6.45
C ASN A 81 14.97 0.05 -7.83
N ARG A 82 14.23 -0.80 -8.54
CA ARG A 82 14.51 -1.18 -9.91
C ARG A 82 13.22 -1.01 -10.70
N VAL A 83 12.76 0.24 -10.78
CA VAL A 83 11.83 0.66 -11.81
C VAL A 83 12.57 0.58 -13.15
N ARG A 84 12.58 -0.60 -13.79
CA ARG A 84 12.79 -0.64 -15.23
C ARG A 84 11.58 0.08 -15.83
N ARG A 85 11.80 1.32 -16.29
CA ARG A 85 10.90 2.03 -17.19
C ARG A 85 10.67 1.15 -18.41
N ARG A 86 9.64 0.28 -18.39
CA ARG A 86 9.09 -0.24 -19.65
C ARG A 86 8.31 0.92 -20.25
N GLY A 87 8.81 1.39 -21.39
CA GLY A 87 8.28 2.53 -22.11
C GLY A 87 6.78 2.39 -22.34
N ILE A 88 6.03 3.30 -21.72
CA ILE A 88 4.74 3.73 -22.25
C ILE A 88 5.10 5.00 -23.01
N LYS A 89 5.11 4.91 -24.35
CA LYS A 89 5.06 6.10 -25.20
C LYS A 89 3.68 6.72 -24.98
N LEU A 90 3.68 7.99 -24.58
CA LEU A 90 2.52 8.88 -24.75
C LEU A 90 2.28 9.08 -26.25
#